data_AF-A0A7J4GXD6-F1
#
_entry.id   AF-A0A7J4GXD6-F1
#
_cell.length_a   1.000
_cell.length_b   1.000
_cell.length_c   1.000
_cell.angle_alpha   90.00
_cell.angle_beta   90.00
_cell.angle_gamma   90.00
#
_symmetry.space_group_name_H-M   'P 1'
#
loop_
_entity.id
_entity.type
_entity.pdbx_description
1 polymer ?
#
loop_
_entity_poly.entity_id
_entity_poly.type
_entity_poly.pdbx_seq_one_letter_code
_entity_poly.pdbx_strand_id
1 'polypeptide(L)'
;MQEWLAIREFSSTIILNRREPVSNSVIKEKVVGYFGRIRDLDSMGYMIRATKQSGFKLIIAGDGHLVEELLVRNPDLDYRGPFDEEDLVKLMSEISVMYAMYSTKRGNILDGALPVKMFDAAAFGIPSIVNSNTPMGRFCLKEGLGLTANYGDEKSISAAFIKAHGMKIKNVKDTTEEKAKLLAIIDNLVGPL
;
A
#
# COMPACT_ATOMS: atom_id res chain seq x y z
N MET A 1 -0.43 1.02 17.86
CA MET A 1 -0.03 2.20 18.65
C MET A 1 -1.20 2.87 19.37
N GLN A 2 -2.28 3.29 18.70
CA GLN A 2 -3.46 3.87 19.40
C GLN A 2 -4.07 2.91 20.44
N GLU A 3 -4.29 1.63 20.07
CA GLU A 3 -4.77 0.61 21.02
C GLU A 3 -3.83 0.47 22.23
N TRP A 4 -2.51 0.54 21.99
CA TRP A 4 -1.49 0.47 23.04
C TRP A 4 -1.48 1.70 23.95
N LEU A 5 -1.68 2.90 23.39
CA LEU A 5 -1.81 4.15 24.15
C LEU A 5 -3.07 4.17 25.00
N ALA A 6 -4.19 3.68 24.45
CA ALA A 6 -5.47 3.62 25.16
C ALA A 6 -5.40 2.70 26.40
N ILE A 7 -4.69 1.57 26.32
CA ILE A 7 -4.44 0.67 27.47
C ILE A 7 -3.67 1.39 28.60
N ARG A 8 -2.91 2.44 28.25
CA ARG A 8 -2.13 3.25 29.18
C ARG A 8 -2.79 4.59 29.51
N GLU A 9 -4.09 4.71 29.24
CA GLU A 9 -4.90 5.89 29.54
C GLU A 9 -4.44 7.17 28.80
N PHE A 10 -3.70 7.01 27.70
CA PHE A 10 -3.36 8.12 26.81
C PHE A 10 -4.37 8.23 25.66
N SER A 11 -4.87 9.45 25.43
CA SER A 11 -5.63 9.79 24.23
C SER A 11 -4.69 10.08 23.06
N SER A 12 -5.05 9.63 21.86
CA SER A 12 -4.33 9.97 20.63
C SER A 12 -5.29 10.17 19.47
N THR A 13 -5.04 11.20 18.67
CA THR A 13 -5.73 11.44 17.39
C THR A 13 -4.93 10.83 16.25
N ILE A 14 -5.57 10.03 15.41
CA ILE A 14 -4.94 9.47 14.20
C ILE A 14 -5.16 10.44 13.04
N ILE A 15 -4.05 10.85 12.41
CA ILE A 15 -4.03 11.51 11.11
C ILE A 15 -3.49 10.52 10.09
N LEU A 16 -4.25 10.30 9.01
CA LEU A 16 -3.90 9.36 7.95
C LEU A 16 -3.28 10.09 6.75
N ASN A 17 -2.33 9.43 6.08
CA ASN A 17 -1.75 9.89 4.82
C ASN A 17 -2.69 9.60 3.63
N ARG A 18 -3.92 10.13 3.69
CA ARG A 18 -4.87 10.06 2.57
C ARG A 18 -4.44 11.00 1.44
N ARG A 19 -4.95 10.70 0.25
CA ARG A 19 -4.73 11.45 -0.98
C ARG A 19 -6.09 11.85 -1.56
N GLU A 20 -6.12 12.96 -2.28
CA GLU A 20 -7.31 13.37 -3.03
C GLU A 20 -7.71 12.29 -4.06
N PRO A 21 -8.99 11.90 -4.13
CA PRO A 21 -9.44 10.94 -5.12
C PRO A 21 -9.13 11.42 -6.53
N VAL A 22 -8.57 10.55 -7.35
CA VAL A 22 -8.27 10.84 -8.75
C VAL A 22 -9.32 10.17 -9.62
N SER A 23 -9.99 10.95 -10.46
CA SER A 23 -10.91 10.41 -11.47
C SER A 23 -10.10 9.69 -12.53
N ASN A 24 -9.96 8.37 -12.41
CA ASN A 24 -9.29 7.54 -13.40
C ASN A 24 -10.02 6.21 -13.58
N SER A 25 -9.96 5.66 -14.79
CA SER A 25 -10.49 4.31 -15.05
C SER A 25 -9.44 3.28 -14.69
N VAL A 26 -9.78 2.35 -13.79
CA VAL A 26 -8.95 1.18 -13.52
C VAL A 26 -8.90 0.31 -14.78
N ILE A 27 -7.69 -0.09 -15.19
CA ILE A 27 -7.49 -0.91 -16.38
C ILE A 27 -8.05 -2.32 -16.20
N LYS A 28 -8.34 -2.99 -17.32
CA LYS A 28 -8.89 -4.36 -17.33
C LYS A 28 -7.79 -5.42 -17.32
N GLU A 29 -6.57 -5.04 -17.65
CA GLU A 29 -5.43 -5.92 -17.71
C GLU A 29 -4.99 -6.34 -16.30
N LYS A 30 -4.51 -7.58 -16.19
CA LYS A 30 -3.97 -8.15 -14.96
C LYS A 30 -2.54 -7.66 -14.75
N VAL A 31 -2.39 -6.54 -14.05
CA VAL A 31 -1.08 -5.93 -13.78
C VAL A 31 -0.98 -5.57 -12.30
N VAL A 32 0.04 -6.10 -11.63
CA VAL A 32 0.39 -5.74 -10.26
C VAL A 32 1.43 -4.63 -10.29
N GLY A 33 1.23 -3.61 -9.46
CA GLY A 33 2.21 -2.57 -9.20
C GLY A 33 2.91 -2.73 -7.85
N TYR A 34 4.20 -2.39 -7.81
CA TYR A 34 4.92 -2.05 -6.59
C TYR A 34 5.59 -0.69 -6.77
N PHE A 35 5.04 0.34 -6.13
CA PHE A 35 5.60 1.70 -6.18
C PHE A 35 6.12 2.11 -4.80
N GLY A 36 7.42 2.36 -4.69
CA GLY A 36 8.09 2.83 -3.47
C GLY A 36 9.40 2.10 -3.19
N ARG A 37 10.02 2.36 -2.03
CA ARG A 37 11.41 1.94 -1.78
C ARG A 37 11.64 0.43 -1.83
N ILE A 38 12.65 -0.04 -2.56
CA ILE A 38 13.10 -1.43 -2.64
C ILE A 38 14.13 -1.68 -1.54
N ARG A 39 13.71 -2.40 -0.51
CA ARG A 39 14.49 -2.62 0.73
C ARG A 39 14.22 -3.96 1.42
N ASP A 40 13.55 -4.89 0.73
CA ASP A 40 13.14 -6.19 1.26
C ASP A 40 13.04 -7.18 0.09
N LEU A 41 14.15 -7.89 -0.20
CA LEU A 41 14.21 -8.81 -1.35
C LEU A 41 13.32 -10.04 -1.17
N ASP A 42 13.04 -10.47 0.06
CA ASP A 42 12.13 -11.58 0.32
C ASP A 42 10.72 -11.21 -0.12
N SER A 43 10.24 -10.03 0.29
CA SER A 43 8.93 -9.52 -0.14
C SER A 43 8.84 -9.35 -1.66
N MET A 44 9.91 -8.86 -2.30
CA MET A 44 9.96 -8.79 -3.78
C MET A 44 9.89 -10.17 -4.41
N GLY A 45 10.64 -11.14 -3.87
CA GLY A 45 10.65 -12.51 -4.36
C GLY A 45 9.29 -13.17 -4.29
N TYR A 46 8.57 -13.02 -3.17
CA TYR A 46 7.20 -13.54 -3.03
C TYR A 46 6.24 -12.90 -4.04
N MET A 47 6.32 -11.58 -4.23
CA MET A 47 5.52 -10.87 -5.23
C MET A 47 5.80 -11.39 -6.66
N ILE A 48 7.06 -11.48 -7.06
CA ILE A 48 7.46 -11.93 -8.41
C ILE A 48 6.98 -13.36 -8.69
N ARG A 49 7.09 -14.27 -7.71
CA ARG A 49 6.62 -15.65 -7.88
C ARG A 49 5.10 -15.72 -7.91
N ALA A 50 4.41 -14.94 -7.07
CA ALA A 50 2.96 -14.87 -7.07
C ALA A 50 2.38 -14.26 -8.36
N THR A 51 3.03 -13.25 -8.97
CA THR A 51 2.58 -12.70 -10.26
C THR A 51 2.76 -13.70 -11.40
N LYS A 52 3.89 -14.41 -11.45
CA LYS A 52 4.11 -15.52 -12.39
C LYS A 52 3.05 -16.61 -12.24
N GLN A 53 2.75 -17.02 -11.00
CA GLN A 53 1.74 -18.05 -10.72
C GLN A 53 0.32 -17.61 -11.10
N SER A 54 -0.02 -16.34 -10.92
CA SER A 54 -1.36 -15.79 -11.23
C SER A 54 -1.51 -15.31 -12.68
N GLY A 55 -0.43 -15.30 -13.46
CA GLY A 55 -0.41 -14.77 -14.83
C GLY A 55 -0.55 -13.25 -14.92
N PHE A 56 -0.20 -12.52 -13.84
CA PHE A 56 -0.19 -11.06 -13.84
C PHE A 56 1.13 -10.53 -14.40
N LYS A 57 1.06 -9.44 -15.15
CA LYS A 57 2.24 -8.61 -15.40
C LYS A 57 2.62 -7.90 -14.09
N LEU A 58 3.89 -7.51 -13.98
CA LEU A 58 4.42 -6.84 -12.80
C LEU A 58 5.18 -5.59 -13.23
N ILE A 59 4.82 -4.44 -12.66
CA ILE A 59 5.55 -3.18 -12.81
C ILE A 59 6.12 -2.79 -11.44
N ILE A 60 7.41 -2.48 -11.40
CA ILE A 60 8.11 -2.02 -10.19
C ILE A 60 8.65 -0.62 -10.45
N ALA A 61 8.42 0.32 -9.53
CA ALA A 61 9.01 1.65 -9.57
C ALA A 61 9.40 2.11 -8.15
N GLY A 62 10.44 2.91 -8.04
CA GLY A 62 10.95 3.45 -6.78
C GLY A 62 12.45 3.29 -6.66
N ASP A 63 13.02 3.98 -5.67
CA ASP A 63 14.44 3.90 -5.34
C ASP A 63 14.73 2.79 -4.31
N GLY A 64 15.99 2.64 -3.88
CA GLY A 64 16.33 1.83 -2.71
C GLY A 64 17.67 1.13 -2.83
N HIS A 65 18.26 0.81 -1.67
CA HIS A 65 19.59 0.20 -1.61
C HIS A 65 19.66 -1.23 -2.16
N LEU A 66 18.52 -1.88 -2.41
CA LEU A 66 18.46 -3.24 -2.97
C LEU A 66 17.99 -3.26 -4.44
N VAL A 67 17.90 -2.10 -5.12
CA VAL A 67 17.49 -2.04 -6.53
C VAL A 67 18.44 -2.84 -7.41
N GLU A 68 19.75 -2.58 -7.32
CA GLU A 68 20.75 -3.23 -8.16
C GLU A 68 20.68 -4.76 -8.01
N GLU A 69 20.65 -5.24 -6.76
CA GLU A 69 20.55 -6.67 -6.46
C GLU A 69 19.24 -7.30 -6.98
N LEU A 70 18.11 -6.57 -6.89
CA LEU A 70 16.83 -7.04 -7.42
C LEU A 70 16.90 -7.25 -8.94
N LEU A 71 17.50 -6.32 -9.67
CA LEU A 71 17.63 -6.35 -11.13
C LEU A 71 18.62 -7.41 -11.61
N VAL A 72 19.76 -7.57 -10.93
CA VAL A 72 20.72 -8.64 -11.22
C VAL A 72 20.06 -10.02 -11.09
N ARG A 73 19.21 -10.22 -10.07
CA ARG A 73 18.49 -11.49 -9.85
C ARG A 73 17.33 -11.70 -10.83
N ASN A 74 16.82 -10.63 -11.45
CA ASN A 74 15.62 -10.67 -12.29
C ASN A 74 15.76 -9.65 -13.45
N PRO A 75 16.61 -9.93 -14.44
CA PRO A 75 16.97 -8.96 -15.49
C PRO A 75 15.79 -8.55 -16.38
N ASP A 76 14.77 -9.40 -16.49
CA ASP A 76 13.57 -9.15 -17.31
C ASP A 76 12.44 -8.43 -16.54
N LEU A 77 12.72 -7.90 -15.34
CA LEU A 77 11.72 -7.12 -14.60
C LEU A 77 11.41 -5.82 -15.33
N ASP A 78 10.11 -5.51 -15.43
CA ASP A 78 9.65 -4.19 -15.83
C ASP A 78 9.85 -3.19 -14.68
N TYR A 79 11.10 -2.69 -14.56
CA TYR A 79 11.49 -1.70 -13.58
C TYR A 79 11.57 -0.30 -14.21
N ARG A 80 10.85 0.65 -13.63
CA ARG A 80 10.66 2.00 -14.17
C ARG A 80 11.52 3.07 -13.49
N GLY A 81 12.43 2.69 -12.60
CA GLY A 81 13.28 3.65 -11.89
C GLY A 81 12.59 4.35 -10.71
N PRO A 82 13.29 5.28 -10.04
CA PRO A 82 12.67 6.25 -9.14
C PRO A 82 11.60 7.07 -9.87
N PHE A 83 10.61 7.56 -9.14
CA PHE A 83 9.48 8.30 -9.71
C PHE A 83 9.09 9.46 -8.79
N ASP A 84 8.47 10.49 -9.36
CA ASP A 84 7.88 11.61 -8.63
C ASP A 84 6.34 11.58 -8.63
N GLU A 85 5.73 12.69 -8.21
CA GLU A 85 4.28 12.79 -8.12
C GLU A 85 3.58 12.73 -9.50
N GLU A 86 4.21 13.29 -10.53
CA GLU A 86 3.67 13.31 -11.89
C GLU A 86 3.76 11.91 -12.51
N ASP A 87 4.88 11.23 -12.30
CA ASP A 87 5.08 9.84 -12.70
C ASP A 87 4.09 8.88 -12.02
N LEU A 88 3.77 9.11 -10.75
CA LEU A 88 2.87 8.24 -9.97
C LEU A 88 1.49 8.11 -10.63
N VAL A 89 0.94 9.20 -11.17
CA VAL A 89 -0.36 9.19 -11.87
C VAL A 89 -0.32 8.26 -13.08
N LYS A 90 0.76 8.35 -13.87
CA LYS A 90 0.97 7.50 -15.04
C LYS A 90 1.15 6.03 -14.61
N LEU A 91 2.01 5.77 -13.63
CA LEU A 91 2.26 4.42 -13.10
C LEU A 91 0.97 3.76 -12.57
N MET A 92 0.14 4.50 -11.83
CA MET A 92 -1.14 4.01 -11.32
C MET A 92 -2.13 3.67 -12.44
N SER A 93 -2.09 4.42 -13.55
CA SER A 93 -2.91 4.12 -14.74
C SER A 93 -2.51 2.82 -15.46
N GLU A 94 -1.34 2.25 -15.17
CA GLU A 94 -0.82 1.02 -15.79
C GLU A 94 -1.07 -0.24 -14.94
N ILE A 95 -1.72 -0.13 -13.76
CA ILE A 95 -1.93 -1.26 -12.85
C ILE A 95 -3.39 -1.45 -12.47
N SER A 96 -3.75 -2.68 -12.06
CA SER A 96 -5.08 -3.00 -11.55
C SER A 96 -5.08 -3.53 -10.11
N VAL A 97 -3.90 -3.82 -9.54
CA VAL A 97 -3.73 -4.22 -8.14
C VAL A 97 -2.41 -3.66 -7.59
N MET A 98 -2.41 -3.12 -6.37
CA MET A 98 -1.20 -2.67 -5.68
C MET A 98 -0.68 -3.74 -4.70
N TYR A 99 0.62 -4.04 -4.71
CA TYR A 99 1.24 -4.89 -3.70
C TYR A 99 1.89 -4.05 -2.58
N ALA A 100 1.44 -4.27 -1.35
CA ALA A 100 1.84 -3.50 -0.18
C ALA A 100 2.07 -4.40 1.05
N MET A 101 2.87 -5.45 0.87
CA MET A 101 3.24 -6.36 1.96
C MET A 101 4.69 -6.17 2.43
N TYR A 102 4.90 -6.42 3.72
CA TYR A 102 6.17 -6.20 4.41
C TYR A 102 6.50 -7.36 5.33
N SER A 103 7.79 -7.63 5.57
CA SER A 103 8.18 -8.61 6.59
C SER A 103 7.61 -8.28 7.96
N THR A 104 6.90 -9.23 8.57
CA THR A 104 6.37 -9.11 9.95
C THR A 104 7.48 -9.12 11.00
N LYS A 105 8.72 -9.49 10.62
CA LYS A 105 9.91 -9.35 11.48
C LYS A 105 10.27 -7.89 11.75
N ARG A 106 9.72 -6.94 10.97
CA ARG A 106 9.87 -5.51 11.23
C ARG A 106 8.87 -5.10 12.32
N GLY A 107 9.37 -4.71 13.49
CA GLY A 107 8.53 -4.40 14.65
C GLY A 107 7.35 -3.47 14.34
N ASN A 108 7.60 -2.41 13.57
CA ASN A 108 6.58 -1.40 13.28
C ASN A 108 5.36 -1.89 12.47
N ILE A 109 5.48 -3.01 11.74
CA ILE A 109 4.37 -3.62 11.00
C ILE A 109 3.31 -4.15 11.95
N LEU A 110 3.73 -4.73 13.08
CA LEU A 110 2.84 -5.19 14.14
C LEU A 110 2.39 -4.03 15.04
N ASP A 111 3.19 -2.97 15.16
CA ASP A 111 2.86 -1.79 15.97
C ASP A 111 1.81 -0.87 15.34
N GLY A 112 1.44 -1.13 14.08
CA GLY A 112 0.32 -0.46 13.40
C GLY A 112 0.71 0.53 12.30
N ALA A 113 1.92 0.41 11.74
CA ALA A 113 2.27 1.17 10.54
C ALA A 113 1.31 0.85 9.38
N LEU A 114 0.81 1.89 8.70
CA LEU A 114 -0.01 1.76 7.50
C LEU A 114 0.80 2.16 6.26
N PRO A 115 0.72 1.38 5.16
CA PRO A 115 1.47 1.70 3.95
C PRO A 115 0.88 2.89 3.19
N VAL A 116 1.68 3.91 2.91
CA VAL A 116 1.28 5.08 2.10
C VAL A 116 0.76 4.65 0.73
N LYS A 117 1.47 3.73 0.06
CA LYS A 117 1.06 3.18 -1.25
C LYS A 117 -0.34 2.54 -1.28
N MET A 118 -0.87 2.10 -0.14
CA MET A 118 -2.26 1.59 -0.07
C MET A 118 -3.26 2.75 -0.15
N PHE A 119 -2.96 3.89 0.48
CA PHE A 119 -3.78 5.09 0.37
C PHE A 119 -3.66 5.72 -1.02
N ASP A 120 -2.44 5.73 -1.60
CA ASP A 120 -2.26 6.15 -2.98
C ASP A 120 -3.12 5.30 -3.91
N ALA A 121 -2.96 3.97 -3.90
CA ALA A 121 -3.75 3.07 -4.74
C ALA A 121 -5.26 3.25 -4.54
N ALA A 122 -5.72 3.38 -3.29
CA ALA A 122 -7.13 3.62 -3.00
C ALA A 122 -7.67 4.92 -3.63
N ALA A 123 -6.89 6.00 -3.67
CA ALA A 123 -7.28 7.26 -4.31
C ALA A 123 -7.48 7.12 -5.82
N PHE A 124 -6.82 6.15 -6.47
CA PHE A 124 -7.01 5.78 -7.88
C PHE A 124 -8.05 4.67 -8.08
N GLY A 125 -8.75 4.24 -7.01
CA GLY A 125 -9.71 3.14 -7.08
C GLY A 125 -9.07 1.75 -7.24
N ILE A 126 -7.78 1.62 -6.95
CA ILE A 126 -6.99 0.39 -7.12
C ILE A 126 -6.91 -0.36 -5.78
N PRO A 127 -7.38 -1.62 -5.72
CA PRO A 127 -7.28 -2.43 -4.51
C PRO A 127 -5.84 -2.82 -4.21
N SER A 128 -5.50 -2.85 -2.91
CA SER A 128 -4.19 -3.29 -2.42
C SER A 128 -4.22 -4.69 -1.84
N ILE A 129 -3.09 -5.41 -1.92
CA ILE A 129 -2.82 -6.61 -1.14
C ILE A 129 -1.86 -6.26 0.00
N VAL A 130 -2.29 -6.51 1.24
CA VAL A 130 -1.50 -6.25 2.46
C VAL A 130 -1.37 -7.51 3.34
N ASN A 131 -0.54 -7.44 4.37
CA ASN A 131 -0.34 -8.55 5.32
C ASN A 131 -1.64 -8.94 6.04
N SER A 132 -1.98 -10.23 6.03
CA SER A 132 -2.98 -10.81 6.94
C SER A 132 -2.50 -10.75 8.40
N ASN A 133 -3.44 -10.84 9.34
CA ASN A 133 -3.16 -10.92 10.78
C ASN A 133 -2.33 -9.75 11.34
N THR A 134 -2.42 -8.58 10.72
CA THR A 134 -1.76 -7.33 11.16
C THR A 134 -2.79 -6.22 11.35
N PRO A 135 -2.48 -5.15 12.12
CA PRO A 135 -3.34 -3.98 12.18
C PRO A 135 -3.64 -3.37 10.81
N MET A 136 -2.65 -3.33 9.90
CA MET A 136 -2.88 -2.85 8.53
C MET A 136 -3.87 -3.74 7.76
N GLY A 137 -3.81 -5.06 7.93
CA GLY A 137 -4.74 -5.99 7.30
C GLY A 137 -6.16 -5.80 7.79
N ARG A 138 -6.35 -5.65 9.10
CA ARG A 138 -7.65 -5.32 9.69
C ARG A 138 -8.20 -4.00 9.15
N PHE A 139 -7.35 -2.97 9.10
CA PHE A 139 -7.72 -1.66 8.59
C PHE A 139 -8.13 -1.71 7.10
N CYS A 140 -7.30 -2.35 6.26
CA CYS A 140 -7.55 -2.51 4.83
C CYS A 140 -8.90 -3.16 4.54
N LEU A 141 -9.23 -4.24 5.26
CA LEU A 141 -10.52 -4.94 5.12
C LEU A 141 -11.69 -4.09 5.62
N LYS A 142 -11.54 -3.44 6.79
CA LYS A 142 -12.58 -2.59 7.39
C LYS A 142 -12.95 -1.42 6.47
N GLU A 143 -11.94 -0.76 5.89
CA GLU A 143 -12.14 0.39 4.99
C GLU A 143 -12.45 -0.03 3.55
N GLY A 144 -12.38 -1.33 3.22
CA GLY A 144 -12.64 -1.83 1.87
C GLY A 144 -11.62 -1.35 0.83
N LEU A 145 -10.35 -1.23 1.22
CA LEU A 145 -9.24 -0.73 0.38
C LEU A 145 -8.52 -1.86 -0.37
N GLY A 146 -8.92 -3.11 -0.16
CA GLY A 146 -8.27 -4.26 -0.77
C GLY A 146 -8.47 -5.56 0.01
N LEU A 147 -7.50 -6.45 -0.11
CA LEU A 147 -7.51 -7.79 0.48
C LEU A 147 -6.23 -8.06 1.27
N THR A 148 -6.24 -9.16 2.01
CA THR A 148 -5.08 -9.62 2.77
C THR A 148 -4.56 -10.96 2.26
N ALA A 149 -3.26 -11.18 2.42
CA ALA A 149 -2.60 -12.45 2.14
C ALA A 149 -1.57 -12.77 3.23
N ASN A 150 -1.26 -14.05 3.39
CA ASN A 150 -0.22 -14.49 4.33
C ASN A 150 1.16 -14.11 3.79
N TYR A 151 1.97 -13.43 4.60
CA TYR A 151 3.34 -13.07 4.21
C TYR A 151 4.19 -14.32 4.03
N GLY A 152 4.91 -14.40 2.90
CA GLY A 152 5.70 -15.56 2.53
C GLY A 152 4.94 -16.72 1.90
N ASP A 153 3.61 -16.61 1.75
CA ASP A 153 2.78 -17.61 1.09
C ASP A 153 2.38 -17.14 -0.31
N GLU A 154 3.15 -17.57 -1.30
CA GLU A 154 2.95 -17.21 -2.71
C GLU A 154 1.58 -17.64 -3.24
N LYS A 155 1.02 -18.75 -2.75
CA LYS A 155 -0.31 -19.21 -3.16
C LYS A 155 -1.39 -18.29 -2.61
N SER A 156 -1.27 -17.90 -1.34
CA SER A 156 -2.17 -16.91 -0.73
C SER A 156 -2.11 -15.57 -1.45
N ILE A 157 -0.91 -15.08 -1.78
CA ILE A 157 -0.70 -13.81 -2.50
C ILE A 157 -1.29 -13.91 -3.92
N SER A 158 -1.00 -14.98 -4.65
CA SER A 158 -1.54 -15.24 -5.99
C SER A 158 -3.08 -15.27 -6.01
N ALA A 159 -3.70 -15.95 -5.04
CA ALA A 159 -5.16 -15.99 -4.92
C ALA A 159 -5.74 -14.60 -4.60
N ALA A 160 -5.04 -13.82 -3.76
CA ALA A 160 -5.43 -12.46 -3.43
C ALA A 160 -5.36 -11.53 -4.65
N PHE A 161 -4.33 -11.61 -5.50
CA PHE A 161 -4.26 -10.86 -6.76
C PHE A 161 -5.46 -11.12 -7.67
N ILE A 162 -5.81 -12.40 -7.87
CA ILE A 162 -6.94 -12.80 -8.71
C ILE A 162 -8.25 -12.23 -8.15
N LYS A 163 -8.44 -12.28 -6.83
CA LYS A 163 -9.67 -11.82 -6.17
C LYS A 163 -9.75 -10.29 -6.07
N ALA A 164 -8.63 -9.60 -5.92
CA ALA A 164 -8.58 -8.14 -5.87
C ALA A 164 -8.78 -7.52 -7.25
N HIS A 165 -8.31 -8.16 -8.31
CA HIS A 165 -8.49 -7.64 -9.66
C HIS A 165 -9.98 -7.48 -10.01
N GLY A 166 -10.38 -6.27 -10.40
CA GLY A 166 -11.78 -5.90 -10.66
C GLY A 166 -12.60 -5.59 -9.40
N MET A 167 -12.02 -5.67 -8.20
CA MET A 167 -12.66 -5.21 -6.96
C MET A 167 -12.83 -3.68 -7.00
N LYS A 168 -14.04 -3.21 -6.67
CA LYS A 168 -14.31 -1.78 -6.46
C LYS A 168 -13.90 -1.36 -5.05
N ILE A 169 -13.16 -0.27 -4.94
CA ILE A 169 -12.91 0.40 -3.65
C ILE A 169 -14.20 1.08 -3.20
N LYS A 170 -14.60 0.86 -1.94
CA LYS A 170 -15.88 1.32 -1.41
C LYS A 170 -15.81 2.70 -0.75
N ASN A 171 -14.75 2.95 0.01
CA ASN A 171 -14.63 4.13 0.87
C ASN A 171 -13.38 4.94 0.50
N VAL A 172 -13.34 5.45 -0.73
CA VAL A 172 -12.33 6.44 -1.10
C VAL A 172 -12.70 7.74 -0.37
N LYS A 173 -11.94 8.09 0.67
CA LYS A 173 -12.08 9.36 1.38
C LYS A 173 -10.96 10.30 0.96
N ASP A 174 -11.31 11.58 0.83
CA ASP A 174 -10.38 12.67 0.54
C ASP A 174 -9.56 13.06 1.79
N THR A 175 -8.83 14.18 1.70
CA THR A 175 -8.01 14.69 2.80
C THR A 175 -8.77 15.61 3.76
N THR A 176 -10.05 15.91 3.52
CA THR A 176 -10.82 16.92 4.26
C THR A 176 -10.87 16.61 5.75
N GLU A 177 -11.22 15.37 6.11
CA GLU A 177 -11.30 14.92 7.51
C GLU A 177 -9.92 14.97 8.20
N GLU A 178 -8.87 14.58 7.49
CA GLU A 178 -7.50 14.52 8.04
C GLU A 178 -6.90 15.91 8.24
N LYS A 179 -7.17 16.85 7.33
CA LYS A 179 -6.82 18.28 7.47
C LYS A 179 -7.52 18.91 8.65
N ALA A 180 -8.83 18.67 8.81
CA ALA A 180 -9.59 19.20 9.93
C ALA A 180 -9.06 18.70 11.28
N LYS A 181 -8.72 17.40 11.39
CA LYS A 181 -8.07 16.84 12.59
C LYS A 181 -6.74 17.50 12.89
N LEU A 182 -5.89 17.70 11.87
CA LEU A 182 -4.58 18.31 12.04
C LEU A 182 -4.69 19.76 12.52
N LEU A 183 -5.56 20.57 11.90
CA LEU A 183 -5.79 21.95 12.29
C LEU A 183 -6.28 22.05 13.74
N ALA A 184 -7.25 21.21 14.13
CA ALA A 184 -7.75 21.18 15.50
C ALA A 184 -6.65 20.82 16.52
N ILE A 185 -5.69 19.95 16.16
CA ILE A 185 -4.54 19.64 17.03
C ILE A 185 -3.60 20.85 17.13
N ILE A 186 -3.31 21.51 16.01
CA ILE A 186 -2.46 22.70 16.00
C ILE A 186 -3.09 23.79 16.88
N ASP A 187 -4.36 24.12 16.69
CA ASP A 187 -5.07 25.14 17.46
C ASP A 187 -5.01 24.88 18.98
N ASN A 188 -5.12 23.61 19.39
CA ASN A 188 -4.99 23.20 20.79
C ASN A 188 -3.55 23.32 21.34
N LEU A 189 -2.52 23.27 20.49
CA LEU A 189 -1.12 23.37 20.90
C LEU A 189 -0.60 24.81 20.95
N VAL A 190 -1.02 25.67 20.01
CA VAL A 190 -0.56 27.07 19.95
C VAL A 190 -1.46 28.04 20.72
N GLY A 191 -2.64 27.60 21.18
CA GLY A 191 -3.65 28.49 21.77
C GLY A 191 -4.32 29.38 20.71
N PRO A 192 -5.42 30.07 21.04
CA PRO A 192 -6.02 31.03 20.12
C PRO A 192 -5.01 32.14 19.80
N LEU A 193 -4.83 32.43 18.51
CA LEU A 193 -4.14 33.64 18.04
C LEU A 193 -4.83 34.91 18.55
#